data_AF-A0A2Z6EUD4-F1
#
_entry.id   AF-A0A2Z6EUD4-F1
#
_cell.length_a   1.000
_cell.length_b   1.000
_cell.length_c   1.000
_cell.angle_alpha   90.00
_cell.angle_beta   90.00
_cell.angle_gamma   90.00
#
_symmetry.space_group_name_H-M   'P 1'
#
loop_
_entity.id
_entity.type
_entity.pdbx_description
1 polymer ?
#
loop_
_entity_poly.entity_id
_entity_poly.type
_entity_poly.pdbx_seq_one_letter_code
_entity_poly.pdbx_strand_id
1 'polypeptide(L)'
;MSETSHDTLIKTPRQLIQVVIASFLIPVVGILLLIEYVDNTYRAGAGTDAMSQNAIAQRIAPIAQLEIHEAAAPAPALAATVTPAQAAPATASAAMAALSALPTPSASASAQGADLAQAGKALYSKFCIACHGTGVMDAPKLGDKTAWAPRLKESMETIYNYALHGKGNMLPKGGSNAPDAEVKAAVDYMINAVK
;
A
#
# COMPACT_ATOMS: atom_id res chain seq x y z
N MET A 1 0.07 -38.51 -57.28
CA MET A 1 -0.46 -37.92 -56.04
C MET A 1 0.05 -38.82 -54.93
N SER A 2 1.18 -38.46 -54.32
CA SER A 2 1.85 -39.32 -53.34
C SER A 2 1.24 -39.04 -51.98
N GLU A 3 0.37 -39.95 -51.54
CA GLU A 3 -0.23 -39.97 -50.21
C GLU A 3 0.89 -40.04 -49.17
N THR A 4 1.02 -39.00 -48.34
CA THR A 4 1.94 -39.01 -47.20
C THR A 4 1.22 -39.75 -46.08
N SER A 5 1.63 -40.98 -45.80
CA SER A 5 1.09 -41.77 -44.69
C SER A 5 1.21 -41.00 -43.38
N HIS A 6 0.08 -40.54 -42.84
CA HIS A 6 -0.01 -39.93 -41.52
C HIS A 6 0.05 -41.03 -40.45
N ASP A 7 1.25 -41.52 -40.15
CA ASP A 7 1.50 -42.36 -38.97
C ASP A 7 1.38 -41.47 -37.73
N THR A 8 0.24 -41.53 -37.06
CA THR A 8 -0.01 -40.72 -35.86
C THR A 8 0.96 -41.16 -34.76
N LEU A 9 1.62 -40.19 -34.12
CA LEU A 9 2.65 -40.40 -33.10
C LEU A 9 2.20 -41.27 -31.91
N ILE A 10 0.89 -41.51 -31.74
CA ILE A 10 0.29 -42.25 -30.63
C ILE A 10 -0.11 -43.65 -31.11
N LYS A 11 0.73 -44.65 -30.79
CA LYS A 11 0.56 -46.05 -31.26
C LYS A 11 -0.15 -46.96 -30.27
N THR A 12 -0.32 -46.50 -29.03
CA THR A 12 -1.02 -47.27 -27.98
C THR A 12 -2.01 -46.39 -27.19
N PRO A 13 -3.12 -46.97 -26.68
CA PRO A 13 -4.06 -46.24 -25.82
C PRO A 13 -3.41 -45.66 -24.56
N ARG A 14 -2.37 -46.31 -24.02
CA ARG A 14 -1.62 -45.79 -22.87
C ARG A 14 -0.82 -44.53 -23.20
N GLN A 15 -0.25 -44.46 -24.40
CA GLN A 15 0.50 -43.29 -24.86
C GLN A 15 -0.42 -42.08 -25.06
N LEU A 16 -1.67 -42.28 -25.48
CA LEU A 16 -2.66 -41.21 -25.57
C LEU A 16 -2.93 -40.59 -24.21
N ILE A 17 -3.17 -41.42 -23.19
CA ILE A 17 -3.45 -40.98 -21.82
C ILE A 17 -2.26 -40.19 -21.27
N GLN A 18 -1.03 -40.64 -21.51
CA GLN A 18 0.18 -39.92 -21.07
C GLN A 18 0.33 -38.54 -21.71
N VAL A 19 0.08 -38.40 -23.02
CA VAL A 19 0.15 -37.10 -23.71
C VAL A 19 -0.92 -36.15 -23.19
N VAL A 20 -2.13 -36.64 -22.98
CA VAL A 20 -3.22 -35.83 -22.42
C VAL A 20 -2.86 -35.36 -21.02
N ILE A 21 -2.45 -36.26 -20.12
CA ILE A 21 -2.04 -35.89 -18.76
C ILE A 21 -0.87 -34.87 -18.79
N ALA A 22 0.15 -35.13 -19.62
CA ALA A 22 1.29 -34.23 -19.76
C ALA A 22 0.88 -32.84 -20.30
N SER A 23 -0.10 -32.78 -21.22
CA SER A 23 -0.58 -31.51 -21.77
C SER A 23 -1.29 -30.62 -20.75
N PHE A 24 -1.85 -31.20 -19.68
CA PHE A 24 -2.42 -30.43 -18.57
C PHE A 24 -1.39 -30.16 -17.47
N LEU A 25 -0.54 -31.13 -17.15
CA LEU A 25 0.44 -30.97 -16.07
C LEU A 25 1.59 -30.02 -16.44
N ILE A 26 2.11 -30.06 -17.67
CA ILE A 26 3.25 -29.25 -18.08
C ILE A 26 2.93 -27.74 -18.01
N PRO A 27 1.80 -27.24 -18.53
CA PRO A 27 1.45 -25.83 -18.40
C PRO A 27 1.21 -25.41 -16.94
N VAL A 28 0.56 -26.25 -16.14
CA VAL A 28 0.32 -25.95 -14.71
C VAL A 28 1.64 -25.83 -13.95
N VAL A 29 2.53 -26.81 -14.09
CA VAL A 29 3.86 -26.78 -13.46
C VAL A 29 4.68 -25.60 -13.99
N GLY A 30 4.60 -25.31 -15.29
CA GLY A 30 5.26 -24.15 -15.89
C GLY A 30 4.80 -22.82 -15.30
N ILE A 31 3.49 -22.64 -15.08
CA ILE A 31 2.94 -21.45 -14.42
C ILE A 31 3.43 -21.36 -12.97
N LEU A 32 3.43 -22.48 -12.22
CA LEU A 32 3.92 -22.50 -10.83
C LEU A 32 5.41 -22.13 -10.74
N LEU A 33 6.24 -22.69 -11.62
CA LEU A 33 7.67 -22.36 -11.71
C LEU A 33 7.89 -20.89 -12.09
N LEU A 34 7.04 -20.34 -12.96
CA LEU A 34 7.12 -18.92 -13.33
C LEU A 34 6.76 -18.01 -12.15
N ILE A 35 5.73 -18.35 -11.37
CA ILE A 35 5.35 -17.61 -10.16
C ILE A 35 6.53 -17.60 -9.18
N GLU A 36 7.13 -18.75 -8.91
CA GLU A 36 8.28 -18.86 -8.01
C GLU A 36 9.50 -18.10 -8.53
N TYR A 37 9.78 -18.18 -9.84
CA TYR A 37 10.87 -17.43 -10.48
C TYR A 37 10.68 -15.93 -10.30
N VAL A 38 9.48 -15.43 -10.59
CA VAL A 38 9.12 -14.02 -10.47
C VAL A 38 9.18 -13.56 -9.01
N ASP A 39 8.63 -14.31 -8.06
CA ASP A 39 8.70 -13.98 -6.63
C ASP A 39 10.14 -13.97 -6.10
N ASN A 40 11.00 -14.88 -6.57
CA ASN A 40 12.41 -14.90 -6.20
C ASN A 40 13.16 -13.67 -6.74
N THR A 41 12.84 -13.22 -7.97
CA THR A 41 13.42 -11.97 -8.51
C THR A 41 12.95 -10.73 -7.74
N TYR A 42 11.70 -10.69 -7.28
CA TYR A 42 11.20 -9.60 -6.45
C TYR A 42 11.80 -9.58 -5.06
N ARG A 43 12.17 -10.74 -4.49
CA ARG A 43 12.92 -10.83 -3.22
C ARG A 43 14.40 -10.48 -3.36
N ALA A 44 14.99 -10.59 -4.54
CA ALA A 44 16.39 -10.21 -4.81
C ALA A 44 16.58 -8.74 -5.24
N GLY A 45 15.49 -7.97 -5.41
CA GLY A 45 15.56 -6.53 -5.73
C GLY A 45 15.95 -5.67 -4.52
N ALA A 46 16.66 -4.56 -4.77
CA ALA A 46 17.11 -3.65 -3.72
C ALA A 46 15.94 -3.12 -2.88
N GLY A 47 15.94 -3.43 -1.57
CA GLY A 47 14.95 -2.95 -0.59
C GLY A 47 14.10 -4.04 0.09
N THR A 48 14.27 -5.31 -0.27
CA THR A 48 13.50 -6.44 0.29
C THR A 48 13.88 -6.80 1.73
N ASP A 49 15.05 -6.35 2.19
CA ASP A 49 15.50 -6.51 3.57
C ASP A 49 14.91 -5.47 4.54
N ALA A 50 14.13 -4.50 4.05
CA ALA A 50 13.58 -3.43 4.87
C ALA A 50 12.64 -3.92 6.00
N MET A 51 12.07 -5.12 5.85
CA MET A 51 11.28 -5.78 6.90
C MET A 51 12.05 -6.86 7.67
N SER A 52 13.34 -7.07 7.39
CA SER A 52 14.15 -7.99 8.18
C SER A 52 14.40 -7.40 9.58
N GLN A 53 14.36 -8.25 10.60
CA GLN A 53 14.67 -7.87 11.99
C GLN A 53 16.06 -7.20 12.10
N ASN A 54 17.00 -7.57 11.24
CA ASN A 54 18.35 -6.97 11.20
C ASN A 54 18.33 -5.52 10.67
N ALA A 55 17.61 -5.24 9.58
CA ALA A 55 17.49 -3.88 9.05
C ALA A 55 16.68 -2.95 9.96
N ILE A 56 15.71 -3.50 10.70
CA ILE A 56 14.96 -2.76 11.73
C ILE A 56 15.87 -2.44 12.92
N ALA A 57 16.66 -3.41 13.40
CA ALA A 57 17.61 -3.20 14.49
C ALA A 57 18.67 -2.14 14.15
N GLN A 58 19.15 -2.10 12.91
CA GLN A 58 20.09 -1.07 12.45
C GLN A 58 19.49 0.34 12.39
N ARG A 59 18.17 0.47 12.24
CA ARG A 59 17.46 1.78 12.25
C ARG A 59 17.10 2.26 13.65
N ILE A 60 17.00 1.35 14.62
CA ILE A 60 16.75 1.66 16.03
C ILE A 60 18.09 1.83 16.79
N ALA A 61 19.21 1.48 16.18
CA ALA A 61 20.53 1.66 16.76
C ALA A 61 20.78 3.14 17.08
N PRO A 62 21.17 3.49 18.33
CA PRO A 62 21.46 4.87 18.69
C PRO A 62 22.65 5.39 17.88
N ILE A 63 22.44 6.50 17.17
CA ILE A 63 23.43 7.19 16.32
C ILE A 63 24.48 8.01 17.09
N ALA A 64 24.49 7.91 18.42
CA ALA A 64 25.33 8.73 19.29
C ALA A 64 26.23 7.86 20.18
N GLN A 65 27.40 7.48 19.67
CA GLN A 65 28.56 7.27 20.56
C GLN A 65 29.13 8.65 20.89
N LEU A 66 28.64 9.25 21.98
CA LEU A 66 29.35 10.36 22.60
C LEU A 66 30.44 9.77 23.50
N GLU A 67 31.63 9.59 22.94
CA GLU A 67 32.85 9.45 23.73
C GLU A 67 33.11 10.81 24.41
N ILE A 68 32.68 10.92 25.67
CA ILE A 68 33.12 11.99 26.56
C ILE A 68 34.58 11.75 26.90
N HIS A 69 35.47 12.36 26.11
CA HIS A 69 36.86 12.54 26.48
C HIS A 69 36.96 13.57 27.60
N GLU A 70 37.03 13.07 28.84
CA GLU A 70 37.43 13.87 30.00
C GLU A 70 38.89 14.30 29.82
N ALA A 71 39.14 15.60 29.65
CA ALA A 71 40.49 16.14 29.70
C ALA A 71 41.01 16.08 31.14
N ALA A 72 42.19 15.48 31.30
CA ALA A 72 42.76 15.08 32.58
C ALA A 72 43.00 16.22 33.60
N ALA A 73 42.30 16.10 34.75
CA ALA A 73 42.76 16.20 36.15
C ALA A 73 43.15 17.56 36.80
N PRO A 74 43.07 17.71 38.15
CA PRO A 74 42.75 16.71 39.19
C PRO A 74 41.60 17.05 40.17
N ALA A 75 41.11 15.97 40.80
CA ALA A 75 40.27 15.82 41.99
C ALA A 75 40.58 16.80 43.17
N PRO A 76 39.70 16.99 44.19
CA PRO A 76 38.84 15.93 44.74
C PRO A 76 37.43 16.29 45.23
N ALA A 77 36.65 15.20 45.36
CA ALA A 77 35.66 14.92 46.41
C ALA A 77 34.56 15.96 46.68
N LEU A 78 33.31 15.52 46.54
CA LEU A 78 32.13 15.71 47.41
C LEU A 78 30.91 15.28 46.58
N ALA A 79 30.46 14.04 46.70
CA ALA A 79 29.35 13.66 47.56
C ALA A 79 28.04 14.41 47.23
N ALA A 80 27.18 13.69 46.51
CA ALA A 80 25.71 13.69 46.52
C ALA A 80 24.98 14.90 47.13
N THR A 81 24.06 15.49 46.37
CA THR A 81 22.70 15.75 46.87
C THR A 81 21.73 15.92 45.70
N VAL A 82 20.78 14.98 45.63
CA VAL A 82 19.49 15.14 44.95
C VAL A 82 18.60 15.91 45.92
N THR A 83 17.92 16.98 45.49
CA THR A 83 16.70 17.46 46.18
C THR A 83 15.76 18.16 45.18
N PRO A 84 14.42 17.97 45.30
CA PRO A 84 13.48 18.13 44.21
C PRO A 84 12.73 19.49 44.20
N ALA A 85 11.87 19.61 43.19
CA ALA A 85 10.81 20.59 42.95
C ALA A 85 10.28 21.41 44.13
N GLN A 86 10.08 22.72 43.89
CA GLN A 86 8.98 23.47 44.49
C GLN A 86 8.53 24.67 43.63
N ALA A 87 7.25 25.01 43.72
CA ALA A 87 6.45 25.81 42.79
C ALA A 87 6.13 27.25 43.27
N ALA A 88 5.96 28.16 42.29
CA ALA A 88 5.10 29.38 42.19
C ALA A 88 5.17 30.50 43.28
N PRO A 89 4.80 31.79 43.01
CA PRO A 89 3.67 32.23 42.16
C PRO A 89 3.85 33.49 41.26
N ALA A 90 2.80 33.70 40.47
CA ALA A 90 2.42 34.75 39.53
C ALA A 90 2.90 36.21 39.72
N THR A 91 3.16 36.90 38.60
CA THR A 91 2.69 38.29 38.34
C THR A 91 2.46 38.56 36.83
N ALA A 92 1.29 39.17 36.56
CA ALA A 92 0.98 40.20 35.56
C ALA A 92 1.21 39.97 34.04
N SER A 93 0.10 39.59 33.37
CA SER A 93 -0.59 40.38 32.31
C SER A 93 0.22 41.34 31.41
N ALA A 94 0.53 40.87 30.19
CA ALA A 94 0.59 41.58 28.90
C ALA A 94 1.14 40.55 27.87
N ALA A 95 0.57 40.21 26.72
CA ALA A 95 -0.31 40.94 25.82
C ALA A 95 -1.14 39.93 25.00
N MET A 96 -2.47 40.00 25.12
CA MET A 96 -3.36 39.62 24.04
C MET A 96 -3.45 40.81 23.09
N ALA A 97 -2.60 40.84 22.05
CA ALA A 97 -2.71 41.75 20.91
C ALA A 97 -1.79 41.31 19.76
N ALA A 98 -2.07 40.16 19.16
CA ALA A 98 -1.55 39.81 17.83
C ALA A 98 -2.46 38.75 17.16
N LEU A 99 -3.73 39.09 16.98
CA LEU A 99 -4.48 38.53 15.84
C LEU A 99 -4.07 39.30 14.59
N SER A 100 -3.94 38.57 13.48
CA SER A 100 -3.84 39.06 12.10
C SER A 100 -2.43 39.24 11.52
N ALA A 101 -1.67 38.15 11.43
CA ALA A 101 -0.81 37.86 10.27
C ALA A 101 -0.31 36.40 10.33
N LEU A 102 -1.22 35.43 10.38
CA LEU A 102 -0.88 34.06 9.98
C LEU A 102 -0.80 34.05 8.44
N PRO A 103 0.28 33.55 7.82
CA PRO A 103 0.24 33.26 6.40
C PRO A 103 -0.82 32.18 6.18
N THR A 104 -1.86 32.50 5.43
CA THR A 104 -2.86 31.54 4.95
C THR A 104 -2.18 30.40 4.19
N PRO A 105 -2.21 29.14 4.64
CA PRO A 105 -1.82 28.01 3.81
C PRO A 105 -3.01 27.56 2.96
N SER A 106 -3.58 28.45 2.15
CA SER A 106 -4.71 28.12 1.26
C SER A 106 -4.30 27.75 -0.17
N ALA A 107 -3.01 27.84 -0.52
CA ALA A 107 -2.51 27.41 -1.82
C ALA A 107 -2.00 25.94 -1.84
N SER A 108 -1.61 25.39 -0.70
CA SER A 108 -1.09 24.01 -0.61
C SER A 108 -2.21 22.97 -0.61
N ALA A 109 -3.33 23.21 0.07
CA ALA A 109 -4.44 22.25 0.12
C ALA A 109 -5.07 21.95 -1.25
N SER A 110 -5.14 22.94 -2.16
CA SER A 110 -5.66 22.76 -3.52
C SER A 110 -4.70 22.01 -4.44
N ALA A 111 -3.39 22.21 -4.26
CA ALA A 111 -2.37 21.48 -5.01
C ALA A 111 -2.29 20.01 -4.55
N GLN A 112 -2.32 19.76 -3.24
CA GLN A 112 -2.39 18.41 -2.67
C GLN A 112 -3.68 17.68 -3.05
N GLY A 113 -4.83 18.38 -3.11
CA GLY A 113 -6.09 17.78 -3.54
C GLY A 113 -6.10 17.38 -5.01
N ALA A 114 -5.50 18.21 -5.89
CA ALA A 114 -5.36 17.88 -7.31
C ALA A 114 -4.40 16.70 -7.54
N ASP A 115 -3.30 16.66 -6.79
CA ASP A 115 -2.34 15.55 -6.82
C ASP A 115 -2.98 14.22 -6.37
N LEU A 116 -3.72 14.24 -5.25
CA LEU A 116 -4.48 13.07 -4.77
C LEU A 116 -5.57 12.64 -5.76
N ALA A 117 -6.28 13.57 -6.40
CA ALA A 117 -7.30 13.23 -7.40
C ALA A 117 -6.67 12.54 -8.62
N GLN A 118 -5.51 13.02 -9.07
CA GLN A 118 -4.77 12.41 -10.17
C GLN A 118 -4.21 11.03 -9.77
N ALA A 119 -3.65 10.91 -8.56
CA ALA A 119 -3.19 9.64 -8.01
C ALA A 119 -4.34 8.62 -7.88
N GLY A 120 -5.50 9.04 -7.40
CA GLY A 120 -6.71 8.21 -7.32
C GLY A 120 -7.17 7.72 -8.69
N LYS A 121 -7.16 8.59 -9.71
CA LYS A 121 -7.48 8.21 -11.09
C LYS A 121 -6.45 7.24 -11.69
N ALA A 122 -5.17 7.44 -11.40
CA ALA A 122 -4.10 6.53 -11.82
C ALA A 122 -4.24 5.16 -11.14
N LEU A 123 -4.53 5.14 -9.83
CA LEU A 123 -4.76 3.94 -9.06
C LEU A 123 -5.98 3.16 -9.59
N TYR A 124 -7.08 3.87 -9.88
CA TYR A 124 -8.25 3.28 -10.52
C TYR A 124 -7.88 2.57 -11.82
N SER A 125 -7.15 3.26 -12.70
CA SER A 125 -6.75 2.75 -14.01
C SER A 125 -5.81 1.55 -13.92
N LYS A 126 -5.02 1.46 -12.85
CA LYS A 126 -4.02 0.39 -12.68
C LYS A 126 -4.59 -0.86 -11.99
N PHE A 127 -5.47 -0.69 -11.01
CA PHE A 127 -5.94 -1.79 -10.17
C PHE A 127 -7.45 -1.95 -10.20
N CYS A 128 -8.20 -0.88 -9.95
CA CYS A 128 -9.65 -0.96 -9.74
C CYS A 128 -10.42 -1.29 -11.03
N ILE A 129 -9.94 -0.83 -12.19
CA ILE A 129 -10.59 -1.03 -13.49
C ILE A 129 -10.69 -2.51 -13.90
N ALA A 130 -9.79 -3.36 -13.40
CA ALA A 130 -9.79 -4.79 -13.71
C ALA A 130 -11.13 -5.45 -13.35
N CYS A 131 -11.80 -4.97 -12.30
CA CYS A 131 -13.13 -5.44 -11.92
C CYS A 131 -14.22 -4.39 -12.19
N HIS A 132 -13.98 -3.12 -11.88
CA HIS A 132 -14.98 -2.05 -11.99
C HIS A 132 -15.11 -1.44 -13.39
N GLY A 133 -14.28 -1.83 -14.36
CA GLY A 133 -14.39 -1.38 -15.75
C GLY A 133 -15.56 -2.03 -16.48
N THR A 134 -15.75 -3.34 -16.29
CA THR A 134 -16.82 -4.13 -16.94
C THR A 134 -17.83 -4.70 -15.94
N GLY A 135 -17.56 -4.62 -14.63
CA GLY A 135 -18.42 -5.19 -13.60
C GLY A 135 -18.18 -6.68 -13.37
N VAL A 136 -16.91 -7.09 -13.36
CA VAL A 136 -16.53 -8.50 -13.10
C VAL A 136 -17.03 -8.91 -11.72
N MET A 137 -17.65 -10.09 -11.62
CA MET A 137 -18.22 -10.62 -10.37
C MET A 137 -19.22 -9.65 -9.70
N ASP A 138 -20.09 -9.03 -10.49
CA ASP A 138 -21.10 -8.05 -10.03
C ASP A 138 -20.50 -6.80 -9.35
N ALA A 139 -19.24 -6.50 -9.66
CA ALA A 139 -18.61 -5.24 -9.24
C ALA A 139 -19.38 -4.04 -9.82
N PRO A 140 -19.59 -2.96 -9.05
CA PRO A 140 -20.25 -1.77 -9.57
C PRO A 140 -19.41 -1.12 -10.65
N LYS A 141 -19.94 -1.09 -11.88
CA LYS A 141 -19.26 -0.51 -13.03
C LYS A 141 -19.09 1.00 -12.87
N LEU A 142 -17.93 1.53 -13.24
CA LEU A 142 -17.71 2.98 -13.25
C LEU A 142 -18.75 3.67 -14.16
N GLY A 143 -19.41 4.69 -13.64
CA GLY A 143 -20.43 5.46 -14.36
C GLY A 143 -21.84 4.86 -14.36
N ASP A 144 -22.04 3.66 -13.81
CA ASP A 144 -23.38 3.05 -13.72
C ASP A 144 -24.17 3.60 -12.54
N LYS A 145 -24.94 4.67 -12.78
CA LYS A 145 -25.76 5.31 -11.74
C LYS A 145 -26.74 4.34 -11.07
N THR A 146 -27.23 3.32 -11.78
CA THR A 146 -28.21 2.37 -11.22
C THR A 146 -27.54 1.39 -10.26
N ALA A 147 -26.36 0.89 -10.61
CA ALA A 147 -25.57 0.05 -9.72
C ALA A 147 -25.05 0.83 -8.50
N TRP A 148 -24.70 2.11 -8.66
CA TRP A 148 -24.16 2.92 -7.57
C TRP A 148 -25.21 3.50 -6.62
N ALA A 149 -26.44 3.75 -7.08
CA ALA A 149 -27.53 4.31 -6.25
C ALA A 149 -27.76 3.62 -4.89
N PRO A 150 -27.84 2.27 -4.78
CA PRO A 150 -28.00 1.62 -3.47
C PRO A 150 -26.75 1.70 -2.59
N ARG A 151 -25.55 1.81 -3.19
CA ARG A 151 -24.27 1.85 -2.50
C ARG A 151 -24.00 3.23 -1.89
N LEU A 152 -24.43 4.29 -2.58
CA LEU A 152 -24.34 5.67 -2.10
C LEU A 152 -25.36 6.01 -0.99
N LYS A 153 -26.21 5.07 -0.58
CA LYS A 153 -27.04 5.20 0.62
C LYS A 153 -26.23 4.97 1.92
N GLU A 154 -25.12 4.25 1.80
CA GLU A 154 -24.20 4.06 2.91
C GLU A 154 -23.33 5.31 3.09
N SER A 155 -22.77 5.50 4.29
CA SER A 155 -21.88 6.63 4.54
C SER A 155 -20.59 6.48 3.75
N MET A 156 -19.97 7.60 3.37
CA MET A 156 -18.66 7.59 2.69
C MET A 156 -17.60 6.84 3.49
N GLU A 157 -17.65 6.93 4.83
CA GLU A 157 -16.74 6.20 5.70
C GLU A 157 -16.88 4.68 5.57
N THR A 158 -18.12 4.17 5.49
CA THR A 158 -18.37 2.75 5.28
C THR A 158 -17.87 2.31 3.91
N ILE A 159 -18.10 3.11 2.86
CA ILE A 159 -17.60 2.81 1.51
C ILE A 159 -16.07 2.79 1.49
N TYR A 160 -15.40 3.73 2.17
CA TYR A 160 -13.95 3.72 2.29
C TYR A 160 -13.43 2.50 3.05
N ASN A 161 -14.10 2.08 4.13
CA ASN A 161 -13.71 0.88 4.86
C ASN A 161 -13.79 -0.38 3.99
N TYR A 162 -14.83 -0.51 3.16
CA TYR A 162 -14.91 -1.61 2.19
C TYR A 162 -13.79 -1.55 1.17
N ALA A 163 -13.39 -0.36 0.73
CA ALA A 163 -12.29 -0.22 -0.21
C ALA A 163 -10.92 -0.53 0.41
N LEU A 164 -10.71 -0.19 1.68
CA LEU A 164 -9.46 -0.42 2.39
C LEU A 164 -9.32 -1.88 2.84
N HIS A 165 -10.37 -2.45 3.40
CA HIS A 165 -10.34 -3.79 4.01
C HIS A 165 -10.91 -4.89 3.12
N GLY A 166 -11.54 -4.53 2.00
CA GLY A 166 -12.24 -5.47 1.12
C GLY A 166 -13.66 -5.78 1.59
N LYS A 167 -14.50 -6.22 0.66
CA LYS A 167 -15.88 -6.69 0.91
C LYS A 167 -16.27 -7.72 -0.15
N GLY A 168 -16.64 -8.93 0.28
CA GLY A 168 -16.98 -10.02 -0.64
C GLY A 168 -15.82 -10.37 -1.56
N ASN A 169 -16.01 -10.24 -2.86
CA ASN A 169 -14.98 -10.52 -3.89
C ASN A 169 -13.99 -9.36 -4.09
N MET A 170 -14.19 -8.21 -3.44
CA MET A 170 -13.29 -7.07 -3.52
C MET A 170 -12.10 -7.25 -2.55
N LEU A 171 -10.88 -7.29 -3.11
CA LEU A 171 -9.65 -7.41 -2.32
C LEU A 171 -9.40 -6.15 -1.46
N PRO A 172 -8.70 -6.28 -0.32
CA PRO A 172 -8.22 -5.12 0.44
C PRO A 172 -7.45 -4.16 -0.46
N LYS A 173 -7.72 -2.87 -0.32
CA LYS A 173 -7.14 -1.78 -1.14
C LYS A 173 -7.25 -2.00 -2.66
N GLY A 174 -8.24 -2.77 -3.11
CA GLY A 174 -8.41 -3.13 -4.52
C GLY A 174 -7.24 -3.94 -5.10
N GLY A 175 -6.47 -4.63 -4.25
CA GLY A 175 -5.25 -5.35 -4.64
C GLY A 175 -4.01 -4.47 -4.80
N SER A 176 -4.08 -3.20 -4.39
CA SER A 176 -2.94 -2.28 -4.40
C SER A 176 -2.24 -2.21 -3.04
N ASN A 177 -0.95 -1.86 -3.03
CA ASN A 177 -0.21 -1.50 -1.82
C ASN A 177 -0.16 0.03 -1.60
N ALA A 178 -1.08 0.77 -2.24
CA ALA A 178 -1.13 2.22 -2.16
C ALA A 178 -1.49 2.72 -0.74
N PRO A 179 -1.06 3.93 -0.35
CA PRO A 179 -1.48 4.52 0.91
C PRO A 179 -3.00 4.75 0.90
N ASP A 180 -3.60 4.71 2.09
CA ASP A 180 -5.06 4.78 2.25
C ASP A 180 -5.67 6.04 1.63
N ALA A 181 -4.92 7.14 1.62
CA ALA A 181 -5.32 8.40 1.00
C ALA A 181 -5.54 8.26 -0.52
N GLU A 182 -4.69 7.52 -1.23
CA GLU A 182 -4.84 7.27 -2.67
C GLU A 182 -6.00 6.31 -2.95
N VAL A 183 -6.20 5.31 -2.09
CA VAL A 183 -7.34 4.39 -2.20
C VAL A 183 -8.66 5.14 -2.03
N LYS A 184 -8.74 6.02 -1.03
CA LYS A 184 -9.92 6.89 -0.82
C LYS A 184 -10.13 7.83 -2.01
N ALA A 185 -9.07 8.44 -2.54
CA ALA A 185 -9.16 9.28 -3.73
C ALA A 185 -9.62 8.50 -4.98
N ALA A 186 -9.24 7.23 -5.13
CA ALA A 186 -9.74 6.36 -6.19
C ALA A 186 -11.24 6.04 -6.03
N VAL A 187 -11.70 5.82 -4.80
CA VAL A 187 -13.14 5.67 -4.49
C VAL A 187 -13.89 6.95 -4.83
N ASP A 188 -13.35 8.12 -4.47
CA ASP A 188 -13.94 9.41 -4.80
C ASP A 188 -14.04 9.63 -6.31
N TYR A 189 -13.00 9.27 -7.07
CA TYR A 189 -13.02 9.29 -8.52
C TYR A 189 -14.18 8.43 -9.08
N MET A 190 -14.39 7.24 -8.53
CA MET A 190 -15.45 6.34 -8.97
C MET A 190 -16.85 6.87 -8.66
N ILE A 191 -17.03 7.44 -7.47
CA ILE A 191 -18.30 8.03 -7.04
C ILE A 191 -18.60 9.31 -7.83
N ASN A 192 -17.59 10.14 -8.09
CA ASN A 192 -17.76 11.35 -8.90
C ASN A 192 -18.18 11.05 -10.34
N ALA A 193 -17.85 9.87 -10.87
CA ALA A 193 -18.32 9.45 -12.20
C ALA A 193 -19.82 9.11 -12.26
N VAL A 194 -20.49 8.96 -11.11
CA VAL A 194 -21.93 8.63 -11.04
C VAL A 194 -22.80 9.71 -10.40
N LYS A 195 -22.17 10.78 -9.89
CA LYS A 195 -22.89 11.98 -9.46
C LYS A 195 -23.63 12.63 -10.64
#